data_AF-A0A9C8LKU7-F1
#
_entry.id   AF-A0A9C8LKU7-F1
#
_cell.length_a   1.000
_cell.length_b   1.000
_cell.length_c   1.000
_cell.angle_alpha   90.00
_cell.angle_beta   90.00
_cell.angle_gamma   90.00
#
_symmetry.space_group_name_H-M   'P 1'
#
loop_
_entity.id
_entity.type
_entity.pdbx_description
1 polymer ?
#
loop_
_entity_poly.entity_id
_entity_poly.type
_entity_poly.pdbx_seq_one_letter_code
_entity_poly.pdbx_strand_id
1 'polypeptide(L)'
;MRAVCLGIAMVLVAGAGAAEPLDGKAARAQLFDPSGVEVTVIAQDFLTARDRTALEFAGAQQNYYDAIAAAPGEGLPSEATVAAANYHDVDSARAAALKSRDSARKGGPLCVIVAEIRPIGWAPRQLSLSADASEGLRKTYRPGRGAKALAISPATGIWAMATGPEAGREAVASCARQAGRDDCRVVVADR
;
A
#
# COMPACT_ATOMS: atom_id res chain seq x y z
N MET A 1 -4.11 59.98 22.35
CA MET A 1 -4.75 58.88 21.60
C MET A 1 -3.68 57.85 21.27
N ARG A 2 -3.65 56.72 21.99
CA ARG A 2 -2.72 55.61 21.73
C ARG A 2 -3.55 54.45 21.20
N ALA A 3 -3.51 54.24 19.90
CA ALA A 3 -4.17 53.12 19.24
C ALA A 3 -3.39 51.83 19.54
N VAL A 4 -4.04 50.91 20.24
CA VAL A 4 -3.55 49.54 20.45
C VAL A 4 -4.20 48.69 19.37
N CYS A 5 -3.43 48.35 18.33
CA CYS A 5 -3.85 47.38 17.32
C CYS A 5 -3.70 45.96 17.90
N LEU A 6 -4.82 45.36 18.29
CA LEU A 6 -4.89 43.97 18.72
C LEU A 6 -4.88 43.06 17.47
N GLY A 7 -3.75 42.44 17.18
CA GLY A 7 -3.62 41.46 16.11
C GLY A 7 -4.25 40.12 16.49
N ILE A 8 -5.30 39.71 15.78
CA ILE A 8 -5.88 38.37 15.88
C ILE A 8 -4.99 37.41 15.09
N ALA A 9 -4.24 36.56 15.79
CA ALA A 9 -3.53 35.44 15.20
C ALA A 9 -4.52 34.31 14.89
N MET A 10 -4.89 34.17 13.61
CA MET A 10 -5.66 33.03 13.12
C MET A 10 -4.74 31.80 13.06
N VAL A 11 -4.88 30.90 14.04
CA VAL A 11 -4.21 29.59 14.01
C VAL A 11 -4.99 28.70 13.04
N LEU A 12 -4.47 28.58 11.82
CA LEU A 12 -4.92 27.55 10.86
C LEU A 12 -4.44 26.19 11.37
N VAL A 13 -5.32 25.45 12.04
CA VAL A 13 -5.12 24.02 12.29
C VAL A 13 -5.28 23.31 10.95
N ALA A 14 -4.16 23.07 10.27
CA ALA A 14 -4.10 22.19 9.11
C ALA A 14 -4.35 20.76 9.57
N GLY A 15 -5.62 20.36 9.68
CA GLY A 15 -5.99 18.96 9.81
C GLY A 15 -5.51 18.24 8.56
N ALA A 16 -4.72 17.18 8.73
CA ALA A 16 -4.44 16.24 7.66
C ALA A 16 -5.77 15.63 7.22
N GLY A 17 -6.40 16.21 6.20
CA GLY A 17 -7.68 15.74 5.67
C GLY A 17 -7.47 14.34 5.10
N ALA A 18 -7.99 13.32 5.78
CA ALA A 18 -8.15 12.02 5.19
C ALA A 18 -9.07 12.19 3.98
N ALA A 19 -8.59 11.84 2.79
CA ALA A 19 -9.37 11.93 1.56
C ALA A 19 -10.72 11.23 1.74
N GLU A 20 -11.80 11.87 1.28
CA GLU A 20 -13.15 11.31 1.36
C GLU A 20 -13.21 9.94 0.62
N PRO A 21 -13.97 8.95 1.13
CA PRO A 21 -14.15 7.69 0.44
C PRO A 21 -14.76 7.91 -0.95
N LEU A 22 -14.25 7.18 -1.94
CA LEU A 22 -14.85 7.16 -3.27
C LEU A 22 -16.14 6.31 -3.26
N ASP A 23 -17.10 6.65 -4.11
CA ASP A 23 -18.17 5.70 -4.42
C ASP A 23 -17.61 4.50 -5.19
N GLY A 24 -18.34 3.38 -5.20
CA GLY A 24 -17.91 2.14 -5.83
C GLY A 24 -17.64 2.25 -7.32
N LYS A 25 -18.34 3.15 -8.03
CA LYS A 25 -18.15 3.35 -9.47
C LYS A 25 -16.85 4.10 -9.72
N ALA A 26 -16.62 5.19 -9.00
CA ALA A 26 -15.40 5.98 -9.05
C ALA A 26 -14.19 5.13 -8.63
N ALA A 27 -14.31 4.36 -7.54
CA ALA A 27 -13.26 3.48 -7.05
C ALA A 27 -12.88 2.39 -8.08
N ARG A 28 -13.86 1.76 -8.74
CA ARG A 28 -13.61 0.78 -9.81
C ARG A 28 -12.83 1.38 -10.99
N ALA A 29 -13.09 2.63 -11.33
CA ALA A 29 -12.34 3.33 -12.37
C ALA A 29 -10.87 3.61 -11.99
N GLN A 30 -10.53 3.55 -10.69
CA GLN A 30 -9.15 3.70 -10.21
C GLN A 30 -8.38 2.37 -10.17
N LEU A 31 -9.00 1.22 -10.45
CA LEU A 31 -8.32 -0.07 -10.29
C LEU A 31 -7.38 -0.42 -11.44
N PHE A 32 -6.21 -0.95 -11.10
CA PHE A 32 -5.33 -1.61 -12.07
C PHE A 32 -5.73 -3.07 -12.25
N ASP A 33 -5.46 -3.63 -13.42
CA ASP A 33 -5.65 -5.05 -13.68
C ASP A 33 -4.77 -5.89 -12.74
N PRO A 34 -5.32 -6.84 -11.96
CA PRO A 34 -4.57 -7.65 -11.00
C PRO A 34 -3.75 -8.77 -11.65
N SER A 35 -3.92 -9.05 -12.95
CA SER A 35 -3.33 -10.22 -13.60
C SER A 35 -1.88 -10.04 -14.09
N GLY A 36 -1.32 -8.83 -14.00
CA GLY A 36 0.02 -8.57 -14.50
C GLY A 36 0.75 -7.44 -13.77
N VAL A 37 2.07 -7.52 -13.81
CA VAL A 37 2.98 -6.60 -13.12
C VAL A 37 4.12 -6.14 -14.02
N GLU A 38 4.66 -4.96 -13.69
CA GLU A 38 5.93 -4.45 -14.18
C GLU A 38 6.96 -4.53 -13.05
N VAL A 39 8.07 -5.24 -13.30
CA VAL A 39 9.18 -5.34 -12.36
C VAL A 39 10.23 -4.30 -12.73
N THR A 40 10.53 -3.41 -11.79
CA THR A 40 11.64 -2.46 -11.91
C THR A 40 12.78 -2.93 -11.00
N VAL A 41 13.82 -3.51 -11.60
CA VAL A 41 15.05 -3.83 -10.87
C VAL A 41 15.86 -2.55 -10.69
N ILE A 42 16.18 -2.22 -9.43
CA ILE A 42 16.97 -1.05 -9.09
C ILE A 42 18.44 -1.45 -9.17
N ALA A 43 19.20 -0.75 -10.01
CA ALA A 43 20.63 -1.02 -10.18
C ALA A 43 21.38 -0.81 -8.85
N GLN A 44 22.18 -1.81 -8.48
CA GLN A 44 23.10 -1.76 -7.36
C GLN A 44 24.41 -2.43 -7.77
N ASP A 45 25.54 -1.90 -7.30
CA ASP A 45 26.87 -2.38 -7.71
C ASP A 45 27.14 -3.84 -7.32
N PHE A 46 26.48 -4.33 -6.27
CA PHE A 46 26.61 -5.71 -5.80
C PHE A 46 25.72 -6.70 -6.54
N LEU A 47 24.81 -6.24 -7.42
CA LEU A 47 23.94 -7.12 -8.21
C LEU A 47 24.63 -7.55 -9.50
N THR A 48 24.77 -8.86 -9.69
CA THR A 48 25.24 -9.43 -10.96
C THR A 48 24.12 -9.43 -12.01
N ALA A 49 24.46 -9.73 -13.28
CA ALA A 49 23.44 -9.90 -14.31
C ALA A 49 22.48 -11.06 -13.97
N ARG A 50 23.01 -12.15 -13.40
CA ARG A 50 22.21 -13.29 -12.93
C ARG A 50 21.25 -12.88 -11.82
N ASP A 51 21.70 -12.03 -10.90
CA ASP A 51 20.86 -11.52 -9.81
C ASP A 51 19.70 -10.69 -10.35
N ARG A 52 19.97 -9.80 -11.32
CA ARG A 52 18.91 -9.01 -11.96
C ARG A 52 17.87 -9.89 -12.64
N THR A 53 18.29 -10.89 -13.41
CA THR A 53 17.36 -11.85 -14.04
C THR A 53 16.57 -12.65 -13.00
N ALA A 54 17.19 -13.02 -11.87
CA ALA A 54 16.48 -13.70 -10.79
C ALA A 54 15.43 -12.79 -10.13
N LEU A 55 15.74 -11.50 -9.93
CA LEU A 55 14.78 -10.51 -9.41
C LEU A 55 13.62 -10.26 -10.36
N GLU A 56 13.89 -10.17 -11.67
CA GLU A 56 12.83 -10.06 -12.70
C GLU A 56 11.89 -11.26 -12.64
N PHE A 57 12.45 -12.47 -12.60
CA PHE A 57 11.66 -13.70 -12.54
C PHE A 57 10.88 -13.85 -11.21
N ALA A 58 11.51 -13.52 -10.08
CA ALA A 58 10.86 -13.57 -8.78
C ALA A 58 9.75 -12.52 -8.65
N GLY A 59 10.01 -11.29 -9.10
CA GLY A 59 9.06 -10.19 -9.08
C GLY A 59 7.86 -10.43 -9.98
N ALA A 60 8.05 -11.06 -11.15
CA ALA A 60 6.96 -11.38 -12.07
C ALA A 60 5.95 -12.41 -11.52
N GLN A 61 6.31 -13.14 -10.47
CA GLN A 61 5.42 -14.07 -9.77
C GLN A 61 4.68 -13.44 -8.60
N GLN A 62 4.98 -12.19 -8.27
CA GLN A 62 4.35 -11.46 -7.17
C GLN A 62 3.11 -10.70 -7.60
N ASN A 63 2.32 -10.29 -6.62
CA ASN A 63 1.29 -9.28 -6.84
C ASN A 63 1.94 -7.90 -7.04
N TYR A 64 1.18 -6.93 -7.55
CA TYR A 64 1.67 -5.56 -7.60
C TYR A 64 1.61 -4.89 -6.23
N TYR A 65 2.35 -3.78 -6.12
CA TYR A 65 2.64 -3.06 -4.88
C TYR A 65 3.42 -3.91 -3.89
N ASP A 66 4.51 -4.45 -4.44
CA ASP A 66 5.49 -5.24 -3.71
C ASP A 66 6.87 -4.58 -3.83
N ALA A 67 7.72 -4.88 -2.86
CA ALA A 67 9.11 -4.47 -2.89
C ALA A 67 10.02 -5.57 -2.34
N ILE A 68 11.21 -5.68 -2.92
CA ILE A 68 12.25 -6.63 -2.50
C ILE A 68 13.44 -5.86 -1.95
N ALA A 69 13.87 -6.21 -0.73
CA ALA A 69 15.02 -5.61 -0.06
C ALA A 69 16.22 -6.58 -0.03
N ALA A 70 17.34 -6.10 -0.57
CA ALA A 70 18.70 -6.67 -0.64
C ALA A 70 19.67 -6.21 0.46
N ALA A 71 20.38 -7.10 1.15
CA ALA A 71 21.58 -6.73 1.91
C ALA A 71 22.81 -6.66 0.97
N PRO A 72 23.56 -5.54 0.94
CA PRO A 72 24.82 -5.48 0.18
C PRO A 72 25.82 -6.53 0.67
N GLY A 73 26.38 -7.32 -0.25
CA GLY A 73 27.45 -8.28 0.04
C GLY A 73 27.02 -9.67 0.54
N GLU A 74 25.72 -9.91 0.78
CA GLU A 74 25.21 -11.23 1.24
C GLU A 74 24.63 -12.10 0.11
N GLY A 75 24.48 -11.53 -1.10
CA GLY A 75 23.89 -12.20 -2.26
C GLY A 75 22.38 -12.41 -2.15
N LEU A 76 21.68 -12.47 -3.29
CA LEU A 76 20.22 -12.69 -3.33
C LEU A 76 19.69 -13.99 -2.68
N PRO A 77 20.35 -15.16 -2.78
CA PRO A 77 19.80 -16.39 -2.22
C PRO A 77 19.91 -16.49 -0.68
N SER A 78 20.37 -15.43 -0.02
CA SER A 78 20.36 -15.36 1.45
C SER A 78 18.92 -15.31 1.99
N GLU A 79 18.71 -15.85 3.19
CA GLU A 79 17.47 -15.68 3.97
C GLU A 79 17.11 -14.19 4.22
N ALA A 80 18.02 -13.27 3.86
CA ALA A 80 17.87 -11.81 3.99
C ALA A 80 17.13 -11.14 2.82
N THR A 81 16.82 -11.85 1.73
CA THR A 81 15.95 -11.28 0.67
C THR A 81 14.50 -11.36 1.11
N VAL A 82 13.97 -10.23 1.58
CA VAL A 82 12.57 -10.13 2.03
C VAL A 82 11.74 -9.44 0.96
N ALA A 83 10.67 -10.11 0.54
CA ALA A 83 9.58 -9.52 -0.21
C ALA A 83 8.50 -9.04 0.77
N ALA A 84 8.10 -7.78 0.66
CA ALA A 84 6.88 -7.28 1.27
C ALA A 84 5.84 -7.13 0.17
N ALA A 85 4.74 -7.86 0.31
CA ALA A 85 3.81 -8.10 -0.77
C ALA A 85 2.40 -7.59 -0.50
N ASN A 86 1.68 -7.27 -1.58
CA ASN A 86 0.27 -6.98 -1.67
C ASN A 86 -0.14 -5.77 -0.81
N TYR A 87 0.68 -4.72 -0.81
CA TYR A 87 0.36 -3.44 -0.17
C TYR A 87 -0.58 -2.61 -1.04
N HIS A 88 -1.05 -1.48 -0.52
CA HIS A 88 -1.91 -0.58 -1.29
C HIS A 88 -1.13 0.43 -2.12
N ASP A 89 0.18 0.52 -1.94
CA ASP A 89 1.11 1.31 -2.73
C ASP A 89 2.54 0.76 -2.56
N VAL A 90 3.42 1.12 -3.50
CA VAL A 90 4.80 0.63 -3.53
C VAL A 90 5.66 1.22 -2.42
N ASP A 91 5.37 2.42 -1.93
CA ASP A 91 6.19 3.07 -0.89
C ASP A 91 6.00 2.39 0.47
N SER A 92 4.75 2.02 0.78
CA SER A 92 4.40 1.20 1.93
C SER A 92 5.06 -0.18 1.85
N ALA A 93 5.08 -0.81 0.67
CA ALA A 93 5.78 -2.07 0.44
C ALA A 93 7.30 -1.94 0.69
N ARG A 94 7.92 -0.87 0.18
CA ARG A 94 9.35 -0.59 0.41
C ARG A 94 9.65 -0.45 1.90
N ALA A 95 8.86 0.36 2.61
CA ALA A 95 9.04 0.57 4.05
C ALA A 95 8.94 -0.76 4.82
N ALA A 96 7.99 -1.62 4.46
CA ALA A 96 7.82 -2.93 5.06
C ALA A 96 8.99 -3.89 4.75
N ALA A 97 9.46 -3.94 3.49
CA ALA A 97 10.59 -4.79 3.09
C ALA A 97 11.88 -4.41 3.84
N LEU A 98 12.17 -3.11 3.93
CA LEU A 98 13.30 -2.60 4.70
C LEU A 98 13.17 -2.93 6.18
N LYS A 99 12.01 -2.65 6.79
CA LYS A 99 11.76 -2.93 8.21
C LYS A 99 11.95 -4.41 8.54
N SER A 100 11.38 -5.30 7.73
CA SER A 100 11.46 -6.73 7.95
C SER A 100 12.91 -7.22 7.87
N ARG A 101 13.65 -6.81 6.83
CA ARG A 101 15.08 -7.18 6.72
C ARG A 101 15.91 -6.59 7.85
N ASP A 102 15.76 -5.32 8.15
CA ASP A 102 16.51 -4.65 9.21
C ASP A 102 16.30 -5.29 10.58
N SER A 103 15.11 -5.85 10.83
CA SER A 103 14.81 -6.62 12.05
C SER A 103 15.50 -7.99 12.11
N ALA A 104 15.82 -8.59 10.96
CA ALA A 104 16.51 -9.87 10.86
C ALA A 104 18.05 -9.73 10.84
N ARG A 105 18.56 -8.49 10.76
CA ARG A 105 19.99 -8.22 10.59
C ARG A 105 20.80 -8.61 11.82
N LYS A 106 21.88 -9.38 11.60
CA LYS A 106 22.86 -9.75 12.64
C LYS A 106 24.16 -8.92 12.59
N GLY A 107 24.30 -8.01 11.63
CA GLY A 107 25.47 -7.16 11.39
C GLY A 107 25.47 -6.62 9.95
N GLY A 108 26.53 -5.93 9.53
CA GLY A 108 26.68 -5.51 8.12
C GLY A 108 25.84 -4.30 7.68
N PRO A 109 25.89 -3.93 6.39
CA PRO A 109 25.25 -2.73 5.84
C PRO A 109 23.71 -2.71 5.94
N LEU A 110 23.14 -1.50 5.86
CA LEU A 110 21.69 -1.32 5.76
C LEU A 110 21.13 -1.91 4.46
N CYS A 111 19.86 -2.27 4.49
CA CYS A 111 19.20 -2.86 3.36
C CYS A 111 18.90 -1.80 2.33
N VAL A 112 18.86 -2.22 1.08
CA VAL A 112 18.42 -1.37 -0.02
C VAL A 112 17.32 -2.06 -0.79
N ILE A 113 16.43 -1.29 -1.38
CA ILE A 113 15.44 -1.82 -2.31
C ILE A 113 16.18 -2.20 -3.59
N VAL A 114 15.96 -3.44 -4.03
CA VAL A 114 16.56 -4.00 -5.25
C VAL A 114 15.52 -4.28 -6.34
N ALA A 115 14.24 -4.37 -5.99
CA ALA A 115 13.16 -4.40 -6.95
C ALA A 115 11.87 -3.76 -6.40
N GLU A 116 11.14 -3.11 -7.29
CA GLU A 116 9.77 -2.64 -7.09
C GLU A 116 8.87 -3.34 -8.10
N ILE A 117 7.70 -3.80 -7.64
CA ILE A 117 6.71 -4.47 -8.47
C ILE A 117 5.46 -3.61 -8.48
N ARG A 118 5.11 -3.09 -9.66
CA ARG A 118 3.96 -2.21 -9.88
C ARG A 118 2.96 -2.86 -10.84
N PRO A 119 1.71 -2.39 -10.88
CA PRO A 119 0.78 -2.83 -11.91
C PRO A 119 1.29 -2.40 -13.30
N ILE A 120 0.92 -3.14 -14.34
CA ILE A 120 1.21 -2.73 -15.73
C ILE A 120 0.57 -1.38 -16.03
N GLY A 121 1.33 -0.47 -16.68
CA GLY A 121 0.87 0.87 -17.02
C GLY A 121 0.60 1.75 -15.79
N TRP A 122 1.37 1.53 -14.71
CA TRP A 122 1.19 2.28 -13.48
C TRP A 122 1.30 3.79 -13.69
N ALA A 123 0.38 4.50 -13.04
CA ALA A 123 0.39 5.95 -12.89
C ALA A 123 -0.23 6.31 -11.53
N PRO A 124 0.09 7.48 -10.96
CA PRO A 124 -0.59 7.95 -9.77
C PRO A 124 -2.11 8.01 -9.97
N ARG A 125 -2.87 7.51 -9.01
CA ARG A 125 -4.35 7.49 -9.01
C ARG A 125 -4.89 8.02 -7.69
N GLN A 126 -6.17 8.42 -7.68
CA GLN A 126 -6.81 8.92 -6.46
C GLN A 126 -6.96 7.82 -5.40
N LEU A 127 -7.14 6.59 -5.86
CA LEU A 127 -7.20 5.40 -5.02
C LEU A 127 -6.20 4.38 -5.54
N SER A 128 -5.41 3.86 -4.61
CA SER A 128 -4.49 2.76 -4.83
C SER A 128 -4.88 1.64 -3.88
N LEU A 129 -5.05 0.44 -4.43
CA LEU A 129 -5.47 -0.77 -3.71
C LEU A 129 -4.55 -1.90 -4.10
N SER A 130 -4.38 -2.89 -3.22
CA SER A 130 -3.57 -4.08 -3.51
C SER A 130 -4.24 -4.93 -4.59
N ALA A 131 -3.54 -5.92 -5.14
CA ALA A 131 -4.11 -6.82 -6.14
C ALA A 131 -5.37 -7.52 -5.58
N ASP A 132 -5.28 -8.02 -4.34
CA ASP A 132 -6.40 -8.69 -3.68
C ASP A 132 -7.55 -7.73 -3.34
N ALA A 133 -7.26 -6.53 -2.84
CA ALA A 133 -8.28 -5.53 -2.54
C ALA A 133 -8.99 -5.06 -3.81
N SER A 134 -8.25 -4.93 -4.91
CA SER A 134 -8.80 -4.58 -6.22
C SER A 134 -9.67 -5.70 -6.77
N GLU A 135 -9.28 -6.95 -6.59
CA GLU A 135 -10.09 -8.10 -6.95
C GLU A 135 -11.37 -8.17 -6.10
N GLY A 136 -11.26 -7.97 -4.79
CA GLY A 136 -12.38 -7.89 -3.86
C GLY A 136 -13.37 -6.78 -4.22
N LEU A 137 -12.86 -5.59 -4.56
CA LEU A 137 -13.69 -4.49 -5.05
C LEU A 137 -14.38 -4.86 -6.37
N ARG A 138 -13.70 -5.57 -7.29
CA ARG A 138 -14.31 -5.99 -8.55
C ARG A 138 -15.40 -7.04 -8.37
N LYS A 139 -15.12 -8.12 -7.64
CA LYS A 139 -15.95 -9.32 -7.56
C LYS A 139 -17.06 -9.20 -6.49
N THR A 140 -16.74 -8.60 -5.35
CA THR A 140 -17.59 -8.64 -4.15
C THR A 140 -18.39 -7.36 -3.94
N TYR A 141 -17.85 -6.19 -4.29
CA TYR A 141 -18.54 -4.90 -4.14
C TYR A 141 -19.59 -4.70 -5.25
N ARG A 142 -20.62 -5.52 -5.29
CA ARG A 142 -21.58 -5.53 -6.41
C ARG A 142 -22.29 -4.18 -6.56
N PRO A 143 -22.49 -3.69 -7.80
CA PRO A 143 -23.39 -2.56 -8.06
C PRO A 143 -24.78 -2.91 -7.54
N GLY A 144 -25.39 -2.02 -6.75
CA GLY A 144 -26.70 -2.29 -6.14
C GLY A 144 -27.00 -1.42 -4.93
N ARG A 145 -28.25 -1.51 -4.46
CA ARG A 145 -28.78 -0.76 -3.33
C ARG A 145 -28.25 -1.29 -2.00
N GLY A 146 -28.06 -0.38 -1.05
CA GLY A 146 -27.67 -0.69 0.32
C GLY A 146 -26.28 -0.16 0.66
N ALA A 147 -26.15 0.28 1.91
CA ALA A 147 -24.91 0.78 2.45
C ALA A 147 -23.83 -0.33 2.42
N LYS A 148 -22.64 0.05 1.98
CA LYS A 148 -21.47 -0.83 1.88
C LYS A 148 -20.20 -0.01 1.91
N ALA A 149 -19.14 -0.61 2.44
CA ALA A 149 -17.87 0.06 2.60
C ALA A 149 -16.71 -0.91 2.46
N LEU A 150 -15.60 -0.42 1.93
CA LEU A 150 -14.30 -1.09 1.93
C LEU A 150 -13.32 -0.24 2.73
N ALA A 151 -12.65 -0.88 3.68
CA ALA A 151 -11.59 -0.30 4.48
C ALA A 151 -10.25 -0.96 4.19
N ILE A 152 -9.17 -0.19 4.33
CA ILE A 152 -7.79 -0.66 4.15
C ILE A 152 -6.90 -0.23 5.31
N SER A 153 -5.85 -1.02 5.58
CA SER A 153 -4.70 -0.72 6.42
C SER A 153 -3.52 -0.39 5.51
N PRO A 154 -3.16 0.90 5.35
CA PRO A 154 -2.02 1.28 4.51
C PRO A 154 -0.71 0.62 4.95
N ALA A 155 -0.51 0.40 6.26
CA ALA A 155 0.74 -0.12 6.78
C ALA A 155 0.90 -1.65 6.66
N THR A 156 -0.13 -2.37 6.19
CA THR A 156 -0.09 -3.85 6.14
C THR A 156 -0.62 -4.45 4.84
N GLY A 157 -1.36 -3.69 4.02
CA GLY A 157 -2.05 -4.23 2.84
C GLY A 157 -3.34 -4.98 3.17
N ILE A 158 -3.69 -5.11 4.45
CA ILE A 158 -4.95 -5.73 4.89
C ILE A 158 -6.12 -4.83 4.52
N TRP A 159 -7.20 -5.46 4.10
CA TRP A 159 -8.44 -4.80 3.74
C TRP A 159 -9.63 -5.60 4.22
N ALA A 160 -10.78 -4.95 4.32
CA ALA A 160 -12.03 -5.60 4.64
C ALA A 160 -13.21 -4.87 4.00
N MET A 161 -14.30 -5.59 3.80
CA MET A 161 -15.56 -5.07 3.29
C MET A 161 -16.69 -5.41 4.25
N ALA A 162 -17.67 -4.54 4.34
CA ALA A 162 -18.93 -4.82 5.02
C ALA A 162 -20.11 -4.20 4.25
N THR A 163 -21.32 -4.67 4.57
CA THR A 163 -22.59 -4.21 4.00
C THR A 163 -23.59 -3.98 5.13
N GLY A 164 -24.66 -3.23 4.84
CA GLY A 164 -25.68 -2.87 5.82
C GLY A 164 -25.47 -1.48 6.44
N PRO A 165 -26.37 -1.04 7.33
CA PRO A 165 -26.40 0.34 7.84
C PRO A 165 -25.09 0.80 8.49
N GLU A 166 -24.33 -0.14 9.07
CA GLU A 166 -23.10 0.12 9.81
C GLU A 166 -21.84 -0.28 9.03
N ALA A 167 -21.94 -0.48 7.71
CA ALA A 167 -20.88 -1.01 6.87
C ALA A 167 -19.53 -0.31 7.05
N GLY A 168 -19.52 1.03 7.16
CA GLY A 168 -18.27 1.78 7.37
C GLY A 168 -17.55 1.36 8.65
N ARG A 169 -18.27 1.31 9.78
CA ARG A 169 -17.72 0.92 11.08
C ARG A 169 -17.29 -0.54 11.09
N GLU A 170 -18.10 -1.43 10.51
CA GLU A 170 -17.81 -2.86 10.47
C GLU A 170 -16.59 -3.18 9.59
N ALA A 171 -16.46 -2.51 8.44
CA ALA A 171 -15.29 -2.65 7.57
C ALA A 171 -14.00 -2.23 8.29
N VAL A 172 -14.00 -1.08 8.98
CA VAL A 172 -12.85 -0.62 9.77
C VAL A 172 -12.52 -1.59 10.89
N ALA A 173 -13.53 -2.03 11.66
CA ALA A 173 -13.31 -2.96 12.77
C ALA A 173 -12.77 -4.32 12.28
N SER A 174 -13.28 -4.83 11.15
CA SER A 174 -12.80 -6.07 10.56
C SER A 174 -11.38 -5.96 10.01
N CYS A 175 -11.07 -4.85 9.35
CA CYS A 175 -9.72 -4.54 8.88
C CYS A 175 -8.75 -4.47 10.06
N ALA A 176 -9.08 -3.73 11.13
CA ALA A 176 -8.17 -3.52 12.27
C ALA A 176 -7.85 -4.84 12.99
N ARG A 177 -8.85 -5.70 13.17
CA ARG A 177 -8.66 -7.05 13.74
C ARG A 177 -7.71 -7.91 12.91
N GLN A 178 -7.80 -7.86 11.58
CA GLN A 178 -6.95 -8.64 10.69
C GLN A 178 -5.54 -8.04 10.57
N ALA A 179 -5.43 -6.71 10.56
CA ALA A 179 -4.16 -5.99 10.49
C ALA A 179 -3.37 -6.06 11.81
N GLY A 180 -4.06 -6.29 12.94
CA GLY A 180 -3.46 -6.18 14.27
C GLY A 180 -3.02 -4.74 14.60
N ARG A 181 -3.65 -3.74 13.97
CA ARG A 181 -3.29 -2.31 14.04
C ARG A 181 -4.53 -1.42 13.86
N ASP A 182 -4.46 -0.22 14.41
CA ASP A 182 -5.53 0.78 14.38
C ASP A 182 -5.35 1.84 13.28
N ASP A 183 -4.81 1.45 12.11
CA ASP A 183 -4.61 2.35 10.96
C ASP A 183 -5.65 2.17 9.84
N CYS A 184 -6.66 1.33 10.08
CA CYS A 184 -7.69 1.04 9.09
C CYS A 184 -8.63 2.21 8.86
N ARG A 185 -8.89 2.51 7.58
CA ARG A 185 -9.81 3.58 7.17
C ARG A 185 -10.67 3.16 5.99
N VAL A 186 -11.90 3.68 5.92
CA VAL A 186 -12.77 3.51 4.76
C VAL A 186 -12.19 4.28 3.57
N VAL A 187 -12.13 3.63 2.40
CA VAL A 187 -11.66 4.23 1.15
C VAL A 187 -12.67 4.10 0.01
N VAL A 188 -13.63 3.18 0.14
CA VAL A 188 -14.79 3.10 -0.74
C VAL A 188 -16.05 3.03 0.11
N ALA A 189 -17.08 3.82 -0.22
CA ALA A 189 -18.37 3.75 0.45
C ALA A 189 -19.54 4.13 -0.47
N ASP A 190 -20.60 3.33 -0.41
CA ASP A 190 -21.90 3.65 -0.99
C ASP A 190 -22.92 3.74 0.15
N ARG A 191 -23.88 4.66 0.02
CA ARG A 191 -24.98 4.84 0.97
C ARG A 191 -26.29 4.32 0.37
#